data_AF-A0A6G8RZQ8-F1
#
_entry.id   AF-A0A6G8RZQ8-F1
#
_cell.length_a   1.000
_cell.length_b   1.000
_cell.length_c   1.000
_cell.angle_alpha   90.00
_cell.angle_beta   90.00
_cell.angle_gamma   90.00
#
_symmetry.space_group_name_H-M   'P 1'
#
loop_
_entity.id
_entity.type
_entity.pdbx_description
1 polymer ?
#
loop_
_entity_poly.entity_id
_entity_poly.type
_entity_poly.pdbx_seq_one_letter_code
_entity_poly.pdbx_strand_id
1 'polypeptide(L)'
;MNALFFSLPFAVSASTVYANPVELQALSDQELSDVNGQALLSLSYISPTDAENKMAGNVVGFYKLGMEADVKLNANIRSLQLGCGGINGAGNCDIDIDNLSLSGVSDTRDGRASSSAVLTNPFVEFAIKNPNSSSTREVVGLRLSAEKVLGLLTMGEENSDKPNGINSLSGYLKILPTTGVASTTVRSMTYNDTKMNIDGNIRLLLNTGSGSGYSTNDYDLGLESASANLSVNGTTITGSRMNSANLTGVATIGGLDFSGRIVARLNSALVNWLPVPISARGQITGLTADLKISENLGFIHKLPVNNPFSLSLQSQSVFWPGATVAANRGWWLALEDGIDIGQVTPSNTIDISDDILKQVVPHISQYLKNNPSYCPLVSCAITGLNIGNVNLTGSKPLNFPIQDLKLATQTFAPNCYGNLKFC
;
A
#
# COMPACT_ATOMS: atom_id res chain seq x y z
N MET A 1 7.65 -100.92 19.21
CA MET A 1 7.06 -99.94 18.27
C MET A 1 6.12 -99.07 19.08
N ASN A 2 6.24 -97.75 18.92
CA ASN A 2 5.43 -96.68 19.51
C ASN A 2 5.73 -96.31 20.98
N ALA A 3 5.72 -95.06 21.40
CA ALA A 3 5.99 -93.75 20.79
C ALA A 3 5.99 -92.79 21.99
N LEU A 4 7.08 -92.05 22.19
CA LEU A 4 7.16 -90.95 23.16
C LEU A 4 6.28 -89.79 22.67
N PHE A 5 5.31 -89.37 23.47
CA PHE A 5 4.60 -88.10 23.28
C PHE A 5 5.04 -87.11 24.37
N PHE A 6 5.86 -86.15 23.95
CA PHE A 6 6.21 -84.96 24.71
C PHE A 6 5.10 -83.92 24.54
N SER A 7 4.59 -83.35 25.62
CA SER A 7 3.66 -82.22 25.59
C SER A 7 4.43 -80.90 25.70
N LEU A 8 4.21 -80.00 24.74
CA LEU A 8 4.69 -78.61 24.77
C LEU A 8 3.50 -77.68 25.10
N PRO A 9 3.62 -76.75 26.07
CA PRO A 9 2.67 -75.64 26.18
C PRO A 9 3.11 -74.48 25.27
N PHE A 10 2.15 -73.99 24.48
CA PHE A 10 2.27 -72.84 23.59
C PHE A 10 2.12 -71.54 24.41
N ALA A 11 3.19 -70.76 24.55
CA ALA A 11 3.15 -69.45 25.19
C ALA A 11 2.86 -68.38 24.12
N VAL A 12 1.68 -67.75 24.20
CA VAL A 12 1.32 -66.57 23.40
C VAL A 12 1.87 -65.34 24.12
N SER A 13 2.91 -64.72 23.56
CA SER A 13 3.42 -63.42 24.00
C SER A 13 2.59 -62.30 23.38
N ALA A 14 1.78 -61.64 24.20
CA ALA A 14 1.15 -60.36 23.85
C ALA A 14 2.15 -59.23 24.14
N SER A 15 2.68 -58.60 23.09
CA SER A 15 3.45 -57.37 23.18
C SER A 15 2.50 -56.19 23.41
N THR A 16 2.34 -55.79 24.67
CA THR A 16 1.76 -54.50 25.02
C THR A 16 2.77 -53.40 24.70
N VAL A 17 2.53 -52.64 23.63
CA VAL A 17 3.23 -51.38 23.37
C VAL A 17 2.62 -50.32 24.28
N TYR A 18 3.29 -50.01 25.39
CA TYR A 18 3.02 -48.80 26.16
C TYR A 18 3.74 -47.64 25.47
N ALA A 19 2.98 -46.64 25.01
CA ALA A 19 3.53 -45.33 24.71
C ALA A 19 3.89 -44.66 26.03
N ASN A 20 5.18 -44.45 26.26
CA ASN A 20 5.68 -43.74 27.43
C ASN A 20 5.30 -42.25 27.31
N PRO A 21 4.66 -41.64 28.32
CA PRO A 21 4.49 -40.19 28.34
C PRO A 21 5.88 -39.54 28.36
N VAL A 22 6.10 -38.54 27.51
CA VAL A 22 7.32 -37.71 27.54
C VAL A 22 7.29 -36.91 28.84
N GLU A 23 7.87 -37.47 29.90
CA GLU A 23 8.20 -36.74 31.13
C GLU A 23 9.41 -35.84 30.84
N LEU A 24 9.25 -34.54 31.06
CA LEU A 24 10.37 -33.61 31.11
C LEU A 24 11.28 -34.01 32.28
N GLN A 25 12.49 -34.49 31.99
CA GLN A 25 13.49 -34.79 33.02
C GLN A 25 14.16 -33.50 33.49
N ALA A 26 14.15 -33.28 34.81
CA ALA A 26 14.95 -32.22 35.42
C ALA A 26 16.43 -32.63 35.39
N LEU A 27 17.26 -31.81 34.74
CA LEU A 27 18.72 -31.97 34.72
C LEU A 27 19.36 -31.01 35.72
N SER A 28 20.46 -31.42 36.33
CA SER A 28 21.29 -30.57 37.18
C SER A 28 22.15 -29.60 36.35
N ASP A 29 22.60 -28.50 36.93
CA ASP A 29 23.46 -27.50 36.25
C ASP A 29 24.76 -28.10 35.69
N GLN A 30 25.26 -29.17 36.32
CA GLN A 30 26.44 -29.91 35.86
C GLN A 30 26.14 -30.74 34.59
N GLU A 31 24.97 -31.38 34.53
CA GLU A 31 24.50 -32.11 33.35
C GLU A 31 24.10 -31.17 32.21
N LEU A 32 23.56 -29.98 32.54
CA LEU A 32 23.32 -28.89 31.58
C LEU A 32 24.61 -28.35 30.97
N SER A 33 25.69 -28.25 31.76
CA SER A 33 27.01 -27.83 31.27
C SER A 33 27.70 -28.85 30.37
N ASP A 34 27.40 -30.14 30.52
CA ASP A 34 27.97 -31.21 29.70
C ASP A 34 27.24 -31.38 28.35
N VAL A 35 26.00 -30.87 28.24
CA VAL A 35 25.28 -30.75 26.98
C VAL A 35 25.77 -29.51 26.22
N ASN A 36 26.95 -29.61 25.61
CA ASN A 36 27.40 -28.64 24.60
C ASN A 36 26.60 -28.82 23.31
N GLY A 37 25.36 -28.31 23.30
CA GLY A 37 24.54 -28.14 22.12
C GLY A 37 23.97 -26.73 22.12
N GLN A 38 23.99 -26.05 20.97
CA GLN A 38 23.13 -24.88 20.79
C GLN A 38 21.69 -25.36 21.03
N ALA A 39 21.08 -24.88 22.12
CA ALA A 39 19.74 -25.30 22.47
C ALA A 39 18.80 -24.80 21.37
N LEU A 40 18.24 -25.72 20.59
CA LEU A 40 17.31 -25.38 19.50
C LEU A 40 16.15 -24.50 20.00
N LEU A 41 15.74 -24.68 21.26
CA LEU A 41 14.70 -23.88 21.91
C LEU A 41 15.31 -23.05 23.04
N SER A 42 15.03 -21.75 23.05
CA SER A 42 15.45 -20.81 24.10
C SER A 42 14.23 -20.24 24.81
N LEU A 43 14.31 -20.11 26.13
CA LEU A 43 13.28 -19.48 26.95
C LEU A 43 13.82 -18.19 27.56
N SER A 44 13.13 -17.07 27.34
CA SER A 44 13.43 -15.80 28.02
C SER A 44 12.18 -15.21 28.67
N TYR A 45 12.41 -14.42 29.71
CA TYR A 45 11.36 -13.78 30.49
C TYR A 45 11.67 -12.30 30.72
N ILE A 46 10.72 -11.43 30.43
CA ILE A 46 10.75 -10.00 30.75
C ILE A 46 9.77 -9.75 31.90
N SER A 47 10.31 -9.32 33.05
CA SER A 47 9.51 -9.03 34.25
C SER A 47 8.57 -7.84 34.04
N PRO A 48 7.40 -7.79 34.70
CA PRO A 48 6.60 -6.57 34.80
C PRO A 48 7.37 -5.36 35.32
N THR A 49 8.40 -5.57 36.13
CA THR A 49 9.20 -4.49 36.74
C THR A 49 10.44 -4.12 35.93
N ASP A 50 10.64 -4.76 34.77
CA ASP A 50 11.78 -4.46 33.89
C ASP A 50 11.67 -3.04 33.32
N ALA A 51 12.80 -2.33 33.23
CA ALA A 51 12.84 -0.96 32.77
C ALA A 51 12.42 -0.80 31.30
N GLU A 52 12.64 -1.83 30.47
CA GLU A 52 12.26 -1.82 29.05
C GLU A 52 10.80 -2.25 28.83
N ASN A 53 10.15 -2.79 29.86
CA ASN A 53 8.77 -3.27 29.77
C ASN A 53 7.76 -2.12 29.85
N LYS A 54 7.24 -1.71 28.69
CA LYS A 54 6.20 -0.68 28.58
C LYS A 54 4.82 -1.08 29.14
N MET A 55 4.66 -2.32 29.58
CA MET A 55 3.44 -2.82 30.23
C MET A 55 3.55 -2.94 31.76
N ALA A 56 4.60 -2.36 32.36
CA ALA A 56 4.82 -2.37 33.80
C ALA A 56 3.61 -1.87 34.62
N GLY A 57 2.97 -0.78 34.18
CA GLY A 57 1.79 -0.21 34.85
C GLY A 57 0.57 -1.14 34.88
N ASN A 58 0.53 -2.16 34.00
CA ASN A 58 -0.54 -3.16 33.94
C ASN A 58 -0.13 -4.50 34.58
N VAL A 59 1.07 -4.57 35.18
CA VAL A 59 1.64 -5.77 35.80
C VAL A 59 1.68 -6.96 34.83
N VAL A 60 2.05 -6.71 33.57
CA VAL A 60 2.19 -7.75 32.53
C VAL A 60 3.66 -8.07 32.31
N GLY A 61 4.02 -9.35 32.36
CA GLY A 61 5.33 -9.88 31.97
C GLY A 61 5.25 -10.68 30.67
N PHE A 62 6.39 -10.91 30.02
CA PHE A 62 6.46 -11.61 28.74
C PHE A 62 7.33 -12.86 28.83
N TYR A 63 6.80 -13.99 28.35
CA TYR A 63 7.55 -15.24 28.24
C TYR A 63 7.73 -15.58 26.77
N LYS A 64 8.98 -15.60 26.28
CA LYS A 64 9.34 -15.88 24.90
C LYS A 64 9.98 -17.26 24.81
N LEU A 65 9.38 -18.14 24.01
CA LEU A 65 9.96 -19.40 23.57
C LEU A 65 10.47 -19.21 22.14
N GLY A 66 11.77 -18.99 22.00
CA GLY A 66 12.46 -18.86 20.72
C GLY A 66 12.94 -20.21 20.19
N MET A 67 13.06 -20.29 18.87
CA MET A 67 13.72 -21.40 18.18
C MET A 67 14.93 -20.86 17.42
N GLU A 68 16.13 -21.32 17.73
CA GLU A 68 17.37 -20.91 17.06
C GLU A 68 17.55 -21.68 15.74
N ALA A 69 16.69 -21.39 14.76
CA ALA A 69 16.69 -22.04 13.45
C ALA A 69 16.09 -21.17 12.35
N ASP A 70 16.39 -21.54 11.10
CA ASP A 70 15.67 -21.06 9.91
C ASP A 70 14.53 -22.03 9.58
N VAL A 71 13.29 -21.55 9.71
CA VAL A 71 12.09 -22.29 9.29
C VAL A 71 11.73 -21.87 7.86
N LYS A 72 11.70 -22.85 6.95
CA LYS A 72 11.27 -22.65 5.56
C LYS A 72 9.79 -22.96 5.42
N LEU A 73 9.01 -21.99 4.97
CA LEU A 73 7.57 -22.12 4.76
C LEU A 73 7.19 -21.69 3.35
N ASN A 74 6.54 -22.59 2.60
CA ASN A 74 5.76 -22.24 1.43
C ASN A 74 4.31 -22.58 1.74
N ALA A 75 3.43 -21.59 1.66
CA ALA A 75 2.04 -21.73 2.04
C ALA A 75 1.13 -20.98 1.09
N ASN A 76 -0.02 -21.58 0.81
CA ASN A 76 -1.15 -20.90 0.20
C ASN A 76 -2.39 -21.10 1.08
N ILE A 77 -3.10 -20.02 1.34
CA ILE A 77 -4.24 -19.93 2.24
C ILE A 77 -5.37 -19.28 1.46
N ARG A 78 -6.36 -20.06 1.05
CA ARG A 78 -7.48 -19.58 0.23
C ARG A 78 -8.24 -18.43 0.90
N SER A 79 -8.42 -18.49 2.22
CA SER A 79 -9.06 -17.43 3.00
C SER A 79 -8.43 -17.40 4.38
N LEU A 80 -7.78 -16.28 4.72
CA LEU A 80 -7.25 -16.01 6.06
C LEU A 80 -8.20 -15.07 6.78
N GLN A 81 -9.01 -15.62 7.67
CA GLN A 81 -10.00 -14.89 8.45
C GLN A 81 -9.72 -15.02 9.94
N LEU A 82 -9.33 -13.91 10.56
CA LEU A 82 -8.96 -13.84 11.97
C LEU A 82 -9.81 -12.79 12.69
N GLY A 83 -10.39 -13.17 13.82
CA GLY A 83 -11.22 -12.28 14.62
C GLY A 83 -12.52 -11.89 13.93
N CYS A 84 -13.16 -12.80 13.18
CA CYS A 84 -14.46 -12.51 12.58
C CYS A 84 -15.60 -12.67 13.58
N GLY A 85 -16.50 -11.70 13.66
CA GLY A 85 -17.67 -11.79 14.54
C GLY A 85 -17.36 -11.53 16.02
N GLY A 86 -18.22 -12.05 16.91
CA GLY A 86 -18.07 -11.87 18.36
C GLY A 86 -18.02 -10.40 18.76
N ILE A 87 -16.94 -10.00 19.45
CA ILE A 87 -16.73 -8.61 19.89
C ILE A 87 -16.56 -7.63 18.72
N ASN A 88 -16.28 -8.13 17.53
CA ASN A 88 -16.04 -7.31 16.35
C ASN A 88 -17.35 -6.97 15.61
N GLY A 89 -18.46 -7.66 15.94
CA GLY A 89 -19.75 -7.54 15.28
C GLY A 89 -19.86 -8.42 14.03
N ALA A 90 -21.10 -8.68 13.60
CA ALA A 90 -21.36 -9.55 12.46
C ALA A 90 -20.69 -9.01 11.18
N GLY A 91 -20.00 -9.90 10.45
CA GLY A 91 -19.34 -9.55 9.18
C GLY A 91 -18.02 -8.77 9.30
N ASN A 92 -17.58 -8.43 10.50
CA ASN A 92 -16.31 -7.71 10.71
C ASN A 92 -15.22 -8.67 11.18
N CYS A 93 -14.08 -8.64 10.50
CA CYS A 93 -12.87 -9.38 10.85
C CYS A 93 -11.74 -8.41 11.18
N ASP A 94 -10.85 -8.82 12.09
CA ASP A 94 -9.62 -8.06 12.35
C ASP A 94 -8.63 -8.23 11.19
N ILE A 95 -8.48 -9.45 10.66
CA ILE A 95 -7.69 -9.70 9.45
C ILE A 95 -8.54 -10.56 8.53
N ASP A 96 -8.73 -10.11 7.30
CA ASP A 96 -9.43 -10.83 6.25
C ASP A 96 -8.69 -10.63 4.93
N ILE A 97 -8.09 -11.72 4.43
CA ILE A 97 -7.28 -11.72 3.21
C ILE A 97 -7.68 -12.92 2.37
N ASP A 98 -8.03 -12.66 1.11
CA ASP A 98 -8.35 -13.69 0.14
C ASP A 98 -7.09 -14.15 -0.60
N ASN A 99 -7.01 -15.45 -0.88
CA ASN A 99 -5.97 -16.07 -1.69
C ASN A 99 -4.55 -15.63 -1.29
N LEU A 100 -4.27 -15.65 0.02
CA LEU A 100 -2.96 -15.33 0.57
C LEU A 100 -1.95 -16.42 0.21
N SER A 101 -0.77 -16.02 -0.23
CA SER A 101 0.33 -16.92 -0.52
C SER A 101 1.63 -16.36 0.03
N LEU A 102 2.44 -17.23 0.64
CA LEU A 102 3.78 -16.95 1.14
C LEU A 102 4.75 -17.94 0.47
N SER A 103 5.72 -17.40 -0.26
CA SER A 103 6.74 -18.18 -0.97
C SER A 103 8.12 -17.56 -0.80
N GLY A 104 9.15 -18.20 -1.36
CA GLY A 104 10.42 -17.52 -1.61
C GLY A 104 10.26 -16.35 -2.58
N VAL A 105 11.28 -15.51 -2.67
CA VAL A 105 11.28 -14.33 -3.55
C VAL A 105 11.53 -14.77 -5.00
N SER A 106 10.49 -14.74 -5.82
CA SER A 106 10.57 -15.02 -7.26
C SER A 106 9.39 -14.39 -7.99
N ASP A 107 9.65 -13.89 -9.20
CA ASP A 107 8.61 -13.38 -10.10
C ASP A 107 8.05 -14.45 -11.05
N THR A 108 8.57 -15.69 -11.00
CA THR A 108 8.10 -16.79 -11.85
C THR A 108 7.30 -17.79 -11.04
N ARG A 109 6.32 -18.39 -11.70
CA ARG A 109 5.46 -19.44 -11.14
C ARG A 109 6.28 -20.60 -10.55
N ASP A 110 7.18 -21.17 -11.35
CA ASP A 110 8.01 -22.30 -10.93
C ASP A 110 8.97 -21.91 -9.81
N GLY A 111 9.53 -20.69 -9.85
CA GLY A 111 10.41 -20.19 -8.81
C GLY A 111 9.68 -20.02 -7.49
N ARG A 112 8.45 -19.52 -7.49
CA ARG A 112 7.62 -19.42 -6.27
C ARG A 112 7.24 -20.80 -5.74
N ALA A 113 6.70 -21.67 -6.59
CA ALA A 113 6.24 -23.01 -6.19
C ALA A 113 7.38 -23.90 -5.66
N SER A 114 8.61 -23.71 -6.15
CA SER A 114 9.79 -24.47 -5.72
C SER A 114 10.59 -23.83 -4.58
N SER A 115 10.24 -22.63 -4.14
CA SER A 115 10.99 -21.92 -3.09
C SER A 115 10.11 -21.57 -1.89
N SER A 116 10.72 -21.51 -0.71
CA SER A 116 10.03 -21.20 0.55
C SER A 116 10.50 -19.85 1.09
N ALA A 117 9.60 -19.15 1.77
CA ALA A 117 9.99 -18.05 2.63
C ALA A 117 10.85 -18.58 3.78
N VAL A 118 11.79 -17.77 4.26
CA VAL A 118 12.69 -18.13 5.38
C VAL A 118 12.31 -17.27 6.57
N LEU A 119 11.89 -17.93 7.66
CA LEU A 119 11.63 -17.33 8.96
C LEU A 119 12.84 -17.63 9.84
N THR A 120 13.66 -16.62 10.10
CA THR A 120 14.86 -16.74 10.94
C THR A 120 14.49 -16.48 12.39
N ASN A 121 14.90 -17.41 13.26
CA ASN A 121 14.67 -17.39 14.69
C ASN A 121 13.20 -17.15 15.08
N PRO A 122 12.26 -18.01 14.63
CA PRO A 122 10.86 -17.86 14.97
C PRO A 122 10.64 -18.10 16.48
N PHE A 123 9.63 -17.45 17.04
CA PHE A 123 9.30 -17.56 18.44
C PHE A 123 7.81 -17.42 18.72
N VAL A 124 7.41 -17.99 19.85
CA VAL A 124 6.10 -17.80 20.46
C VAL A 124 6.28 -17.01 21.74
N GLU A 125 5.46 -15.99 21.96
CA GLU A 125 5.54 -15.16 23.16
C GLU A 125 4.18 -14.97 23.81
N PHE A 126 4.13 -15.09 25.13
CA PHE A 126 2.93 -14.92 25.93
C PHE A 126 3.03 -13.66 26.78
N ALA A 127 1.98 -12.84 26.74
CA ALA A 127 1.79 -11.73 27.66
C ALA A 127 0.95 -12.22 28.85
N ILE A 128 1.53 -12.21 30.05
CA ILE A 128 0.91 -12.73 31.27
C ILE A 128 0.75 -11.61 32.29
N LYS A 129 -0.49 -11.32 32.67
CA LYS A 129 -0.83 -10.39 33.74
C LYS A 129 -0.66 -11.07 35.10
N ASN A 130 -0.13 -10.33 36.07
CA ASN A 130 0.19 -10.80 37.42
C ASN A 130 1.01 -12.11 37.42
N PRO A 131 2.16 -12.18 36.71
CA PRO A 131 2.89 -13.44 36.55
C PRO A 131 3.34 -14.03 37.90
N ASN A 132 3.54 -13.19 38.92
CA ASN A 132 3.99 -13.62 40.25
C ASN A 132 2.84 -14.07 41.19
N SER A 133 1.57 -13.96 40.80
CA SER A 133 0.42 -14.35 41.62
C SER A 133 -0.37 -15.48 40.96
N SER A 134 -0.30 -16.69 41.52
CA SER A 134 -0.98 -17.87 40.95
C SER A 134 -2.50 -17.73 40.86
N SER A 135 -3.12 -16.99 41.79
CA SER A 135 -4.57 -16.82 41.87
C SER A 135 -5.14 -15.80 40.88
N THR A 136 -4.31 -14.87 40.40
CA THR A 136 -4.72 -13.78 39.51
C THR A 136 -3.92 -13.77 38.20
N ARG A 137 -3.19 -14.85 37.92
CA ARG A 137 -2.39 -15.01 36.70
C ARG A 137 -3.32 -15.21 35.52
N GLU A 138 -3.17 -14.37 34.50
CA GLU A 138 -4.02 -14.39 33.31
C GLU A 138 -3.17 -14.20 32.05
N VAL A 139 -3.40 -15.03 31.04
CA VAL A 139 -2.82 -14.79 29.71
C VAL A 139 -3.66 -13.72 29.02
N VAL A 140 -3.04 -12.56 28.75
CA VAL A 140 -3.70 -11.43 28.10
C VAL A 140 -3.34 -11.30 26.63
N GLY A 141 -2.36 -12.06 26.15
CA GLY A 141 -2.04 -12.15 24.73
C GLY A 141 -1.07 -13.27 24.36
N LEU A 142 -1.08 -13.59 23.08
CA LEU A 142 -0.20 -14.52 22.38
C LEU A 142 0.37 -13.84 21.14
N ARG A 143 1.68 -13.99 20.89
CA ARG A 143 2.36 -13.48 19.71
C ARG A 143 3.17 -14.59 19.05
N LEU A 144 2.98 -14.75 17.74
CA LEU A 144 3.80 -15.57 16.87
C LEU A 144 4.66 -14.62 16.03
N SER A 145 5.97 -14.80 16.03
CA SER A 145 6.87 -13.84 15.40
C SER A 145 8.15 -14.52 14.92
N ALA A 146 8.90 -13.82 14.07
CA ALA A 146 10.26 -14.15 13.72
C ALA A 146 11.11 -12.89 13.74
N GLU A 147 12.40 -13.02 14.06
CA GLU A 147 13.35 -11.91 13.97
C GLU A 147 13.42 -11.36 12.55
N LYS A 148 13.23 -12.23 11.56
CA LYS A 148 13.19 -11.85 10.16
C LYS A 148 12.38 -12.84 9.34
N VAL A 149 11.54 -12.32 8.44
CA VAL A 149 10.89 -13.10 7.39
C VAL A 149 11.34 -12.59 6.05
N LEU A 150 12.01 -13.45 5.28
CA LEU A 150 12.40 -13.20 3.90
C LEU A 150 11.51 -14.02 2.97
N GLY A 151 10.72 -13.33 2.14
CA GLY A 151 9.82 -14.01 1.21
C GLY A 151 8.99 -13.03 0.38
N LEU A 152 8.06 -13.59 -0.38
CA LEU A 152 7.08 -12.83 -1.14
C LEU A 152 5.68 -13.19 -0.64
N LEU A 153 4.97 -12.20 -0.13
CA LEU A 153 3.54 -12.29 0.13
C LEU A 153 2.78 -11.87 -1.12
N THR A 154 1.83 -12.69 -1.56
CA THR A 154 0.84 -12.28 -2.55
C THR A 154 -0.58 -12.53 -2.07
N MET A 155 -1.50 -11.71 -2.54
CA MET A 155 -2.88 -11.66 -2.04
C MET A 155 -3.81 -11.48 -3.23
N GLY A 156 -4.98 -12.10 -3.18
CA GLY A 156 -5.90 -12.13 -4.29
C GLY A 156 -5.47 -13.07 -5.42
N GLU A 157 -6.29 -13.14 -6.48
CA GLU A 157 -6.04 -14.05 -7.61
C GLU A 157 -5.26 -13.37 -8.74
N GLU A 158 -5.38 -12.05 -8.87
CA GLU A 158 -4.80 -11.25 -9.94
C GLU A 158 -4.89 -9.76 -9.63
N ASN A 159 -4.03 -8.98 -10.29
CA ASN A 159 -4.10 -7.52 -10.33
C ASN A 159 -5.22 -7.09 -11.30
N SER A 160 -6.47 -7.09 -10.82
CA SER A 160 -7.66 -6.72 -11.60
C SER A 160 -8.05 -5.26 -11.41
N ASP A 161 -9.09 -4.80 -12.10
CA ASP A 161 -9.65 -3.45 -11.89
C ASP A 161 -10.61 -3.40 -10.69
N LYS A 162 -10.81 -4.54 -10.00
CA LYS A 162 -11.59 -4.65 -8.78
C LYS A 162 -10.70 -5.13 -7.63
N PRO A 163 -10.92 -4.64 -6.40
CA PRO A 163 -10.18 -5.11 -5.24
C PRO A 163 -10.48 -6.59 -4.96
N ASN A 164 -9.46 -7.40 -4.74
CA ASN A 164 -9.59 -8.83 -4.40
C ASN A 164 -8.49 -9.37 -3.46
N GLY A 165 -7.67 -8.49 -2.86
CA GLY A 165 -6.60 -8.84 -1.93
C GLY A 165 -7.01 -8.78 -0.46
N ILE A 166 -6.60 -7.72 0.25
CA ILE A 166 -6.90 -7.50 1.66
C ILE A 166 -8.28 -6.84 1.81
N ASN A 167 -9.20 -7.49 2.51
CA ASN A 167 -10.54 -6.94 2.80
C ASN A 167 -10.57 -6.16 4.11
N SER A 168 -9.80 -6.61 5.11
CA SER A 168 -9.69 -5.96 6.42
C SER A 168 -8.32 -6.23 7.04
N LEU A 169 -7.71 -5.20 7.63
CA LEU A 169 -6.43 -5.31 8.34
C LEU A 169 -6.42 -4.50 9.63
N SER A 170 -6.29 -5.20 10.76
CA SER A 170 -5.88 -4.67 12.05
C SER A 170 -4.38 -4.88 12.19
N GLY A 171 -3.61 -3.80 12.28
CA GLY A 171 -2.17 -3.93 12.26
C GLY A 171 -1.37 -2.64 12.20
N TYR A 172 -0.06 -2.82 12.06
CA TYR A 172 0.95 -1.79 11.88
C TYR A 172 1.84 -2.13 10.68
N LEU A 173 1.93 -1.19 9.74
CA LEU A 173 2.78 -1.27 8.56
C LEU A 173 3.48 0.07 8.37
N LYS A 174 4.77 0.04 8.04
CA LYS A 174 5.52 1.22 7.64
C LYS A 174 5.82 1.13 6.16
N ILE A 175 5.33 2.08 5.37
CA ILE A 175 5.60 2.17 3.93
C ILE A 175 6.74 3.14 3.71
N LEU A 176 7.75 2.72 2.94
CA LEU A 176 8.87 3.58 2.56
C LEU A 176 8.46 4.61 1.49
N PRO A 177 9.13 5.77 1.42
CA PRO A 177 8.93 6.70 0.31
C PRO A 177 9.21 6.01 -1.02
N THR A 178 8.40 6.32 -2.03
CA THR A 178 8.51 5.70 -3.35
C THR A 178 8.23 6.72 -4.46
N THR A 179 8.55 6.35 -5.70
CA THR A 179 8.35 7.16 -6.89
C THR A 179 7.50 6.40 -7.92
N GLY A 180 7.02 7.12 -8.92
CA GLY A 180 6.29 6.51 -10.03
C GLY A 180 6.19 7.47 -11.20
N VAL A 181 5.69 6.98 -12.32
CA VAL A 181 5.36 7.80 -13.48
C VAL A 181 3.92 7.51 -13.85
N ALA A 182 3.10 8.54 -13.94
CA ALA A 182 1.74 8.44 -14.43
C ALA A 182 1.60 9.20 -15.75
N SER A 183 0.54 8.90 -16.48
CA SER A 183 0.14 9.66 -17.65
C SER A 183 -1.32 10.06 -17.51
N THR A 184 -1.68 11.26 -17.96
CA THR A 184 -3.07 11.72 -17.92
C THR A 184 -3.87 11.25 -19.11
N THR A 185 -5.17 11.03 -18.92
CA THR A 185 -6.10 10.72 -20.01
C THR A 185 -6.26 11.93 -20.93
N VAL A 186 -6.21 11.71 -22.24
CA VAL A 186 -6.54 12.74 -23.25
C VAL A 186 -8.01 13.13 -23.09
N ARG A 187 -8.30 14.41 -22.96
CA ARG A 187 -9.69 14.91 -22.87
C ARG A 187 -9.83 16.30 -23.45
N SER A 188 -11.05 16.67 -23.82
CA SER A 188 -11.37 18.06 -24.13
C SER A 188 -11.71 18.84 -22.86
N MET A 189 -11.38 20.13 -22.87
CA MET A 189 -11.77 21.11 -21.87
C MET A 189 -12.67 22.15 -22.53
N THR A 190 -13.90 22.22 -22.04
CA THR A 190 -14.93 23.15 -22.49
C THR A 190 -15.39 24.05 -21.35
N TYR A 191 -16.15 25.10 -21.68
CA TYR A 191 -16.80 25.92 -20.67
C TYR A 191 -17.75 25.12 -19.76
N ASN A 192 -18.34 24.03 -20.24
CA ASN A 192 -19.26 23.24 -19.43
C ASN A 192 -18.54 22.54 -18.27
N ASP A 193 -17.29 22.13 -18.48
CA ASP A 193 -16.47 21.41 -17.50
C ASP A 193 -16.01 22.36 -16.38
N THR A 194 -15.59 23.57 -16.74
CA THR A 194 -15.00 24.50 -15.76
C THR A 194 -16.00 25.53 -15.22
N LYS A 195 -17.02 25.89 -16.01
CA LYS A 195 -17.91 27.06 -15.80
C LYS A 195 -17.14 28.38 -15.62
N MET A 196 -15.93 28.45 -16.16
CA MET A 196 -15.04 29.62 -16.06
C MET A 196 -14.72 30.18 -17.43
N ASN A 197 -14.71 31.50 -17.53
CA ASN A 197 -14.22 32.17 -18.73
C ASN A 197 -12.69 32.09 -18.79
N ILE A 198 -12.14 31.99 -20.00
CA ILE A 198 -10.73 32.24 -20.24
C ILE A 198 -10.58 33.70 -20.61
N ASP A 199 -9.80 34.44 -19.82
CA ASP A 199 -9.52 35.84 -20.08
C ASP A 199 -8.08 36.02 -20.52
N GLY A 200 -7.81 37.02 -21.35
CA GLY A 200 -6.45 37.35 -21.74
C GLY A 200 -6.34 38.73 -22.37
N ASN A 201 -5.13 39.07 -22.79
CA ASN A 201 -4.88 40.23 -23.62
C ASN A 201 -4.35 39.77 -24.99
N ILE A 202 -4.71 40.48 -26.06
CA ILE A 202 -4.20 40.21 -27.41
C ILE A 202 -3.71 41.49 -28.07
N ARG A 203 -2.53 41.45 -28.70
CA ARG A 203 -1.95 42.60 -29.40
C ARG A 203 -2.41 42.63 -30.85
N LEU A 204 -3.12 43.69 -31.24
CA LEU A 204 -3.53 43.96 -32.61
C LEU A 204 -2.58 44.97 -33.27
N LEU A 205 -2.58 45.06 -34.61
CA LEU A 205 -1.62 45.82 -35.43
C LEU A 205 -1.42 47.29 -34.98
N LEU A 206 -2.47 47.95 -34.48
CA LEU A 206 -2.46 49.37 -34.07
C LEU A 206 -2.20 49.58 -32.56
N ASN A 207 -2.05 48.51 -31.78
CA ASN A 207 -2.03 48.58 -30.32
C ASN A 207 -0.58 48.50 -29.80
N THR A 208 0.08 49.64 -29.59
CA THR A 208 1.47 49.75 -29.09
C THR A 208 1.55 49.71 -27.55
N GLY A 209 0.77 48.83 -26.90
CA GLY A 209 0.66 48.73 -25.43
C GLY A 209 0.39 47.32 -24.91
N SER A 210 -0.31 47.21 -23.78
CA SER A 210 -0.61 45.95 -23.04
C SER A 210 -1.52 44.95 -23.78
N GLY A 211 -1.96 45.26 -25.00
CA GLY A 211 -2.96 44.49 -25.74
C GLY A 211 -4.40 44.91 -25.42
N SER A 212 -5.36 44.41 -26.19
CA SER A 212 -6.80 44.53 -25.95
C SER A 212 -7.27 43.34 -25.14
N GLY A 213 -8.07 43.57 -24.09
CA GLY A 213 -8.64 42.51 -23.28
C GLY A 213 -9.68 41.70 -24.04
N TYR A 214 -9.69 40.39 -23.79
CA TYR A 214 -10.73 39.48 -24.27
C TYR A 214 -11.19 38.57 -23.15
N SER A 215 -12.43 38.10 -23.29
CA SER A 215 -13.01 37.05 -22.45
C SER A 215 -13.75 36.08 -23.37
N THR A 216 -13.71 34.79 -23.03
CA THR A 216 -14.46 33.76 -23.75
C THR A 216 -15.03 32.71 -22.82
N ASN A 217 -16.28 32.35 -23.09
CA ASN A 217 -16.97 31.17 -22.55
C ASN A 217 -17.30 30.16 -23.66
N ASP A 218 -16.77 30.36 -24.86
CA ASP A 218 -16.93 29.47 -26.00
C ASP A 218 -15.54 29.00 -26.42
N TYR A 219 -15.13 27.89 -25.82
CA TYR A 219 -13.89 27.21 -26.11
C TYR A 219 -14.07 25.70 -26.01
N ASP A 220 -13.29 25.02 -26.82
CA ASP A 220 -13.13 23.57 -26.83
C ASP A 220 -11.66 23.28 -27.11
N LEU A 221 -10.92 22.93 -26.05
CA LEU A 221 -9.49 22.70 -26.09
C LEU A 221 -9.20 21.23 -25.81
N GLY A 222 -8.73 20.51 -26.82
CA GLY A 222 -8.18 19.18 -26.67
C GLY A 222 -6.88 19.23 -25.89
N LEU A 223 -6.85 18.57 -24.73
CA LEU A 223 -5.67 18.38 -23.90
C LEU A 223 -5.06 17.02 -24.23
N GLU A 224 -3.80 17.01 -24.64
CA GLU A 224 -3.06 15.78 -24.91
C GLU A 224 -2.67 15.06 -23.60
N SER A 225 -2.07 13.88 -23.70
CA SER A 225 -1.58 13.15 -22.53
C SER A 225 -0.30 13.79 -22.01
N ALA A 226 -0.25 14.13 -20.72
CA ALA A 226 0.96 14.58 -20.05
C ALA A 226 1.52 13.48 -19.13
N SER A 227 2.84 13.32 -19.13
CA SER A 227 3.55 12.49 -18.15
C SER A 227 3.69 13.25 -16.83
N ALA A 228 3.51 12.56 -15.71
CA ALA A 228 3.67 13.11 -14.37
C ALA A 228 4.61 12.23 -13.54
N ASN A 229 5.70 12.83 -13.05
CA ASN A 229 6.60 12.17 -12.12
C ASN A 229 6.04 12.28 -10.70
N LEU A 230 5.80 11.15 -10.06
CA LEU A 230 5.22 11.05 -8.73
C LEU A 230 6.32 10.82 -7.69
N SER A 231 6.21 11.51 -6.55
CA SER A 231 6.99 11.25 -5.35
C SER A 231 6.02 11.11 -4.17
N VAL A 232 5.90 9.90 -3.64
CA VAL A 232 4.99 9.57 -2.54
C VAL A 232 5.81 9.45 -1.27
N ASN A 233 5.35 10.12 -0.22
CA ASN A 233 5.99 10.12 1.09
C ASN A 233 5.80 8.76 1.77
N GLY A 234 6.82 8.35 2.52
CA GLY A 234 6.67 7.22 3.43
C GLY A 234 5.62 7.53 4.50
N THR A 235 4.87 6.52 4.92
CA THR A 235 3.80 6.67 5.90
C THR A 235 3.69 5.46 6.79
N THR A 236 3.15 5.65 7.99
CA THR A 236 2.80 4.56 8.90
C THR A 236 1.30 4.34 8.84
N ILE A 237 0.91 3.13 8.49
CA ILE A 237 -0.47 2.67 8.50
C ILE A 237 -0.67 1.88 9.80
N THR A 238 -1.51 2.37 10.68
CA THR A 238 -1.83 1.71 11.94
C THR A 238 -3.28 1.90 12.31
N GLY A 239 -3.92 0.83 12.79
CA GLY A 239 -5.34 0.88 13.14
C GLY A 239 -5.97 -0.49 13.21
N SER A 240 -7.27 -0.51 13.51
CA SER A 240 -8.09 -1.71 13.56
C SER A 240 -9.03 -1.76 12.36
N ARG A 241 -9.11 -2.91 11.69
CA ARG A 241 -10.03 -3.21 10.59
C ARG A 241 -10.01 -2.18 9.46
N MET A 242 -8.80 -1.77 9.09
CA MET A 242 -8.59 -0.85 7.98
C MET A 242 -8.88 -1.57 6.66
N ASN A 243 -9.51 -0.87 5.74
CA ASN A 243 -9.76 -1.33 4.36
C ASN A 243 -9.12 -0.40 3.32
N SER A 244 -8.47 0.68 3.76
CA SER A 244 -7.79 1.64 2.89
C SER A 244 -6.51 2.18 3.53
N ALA A 245 -5.55 2.55 2.70
CA ALA A 245 -4.35 3.31 3.07
C ALA A 245 -4.41 4.71 2.47
N ASN A 246 -4.15 5.72 3.30
CA ASN A 246 -4.06 7.11 2.84
C ASN A 246 -2.59 7.52 2.72
N LEU A 247 -2.17 7.86 1.50
CA LEU A 247 -0.82 8.29 1.18
C LEU A 247 -0.83 9.76 0.74
N THR A 248 0.30 10.42 0.93
CA THR A 248 0.51 11.81 0.48
C THR A 248 1.76 11.90 -0.37
N GLY A 249 1.79 12.83 -1.31
CA GLY A 249 2.95 13.01 -2.17
C GLY A 249 2.84 14.27 -3.01
N VAL A 250 3.77 14.40 -3.95
CA VAL A 250 3.81 15.48 -4.94
C VAL A 250 3.95 14.87 -6.34
N ALA A 251 3.26 15.45 -7.31
CA ALA A 251 3.46 15.18 -8.71
C ALA A 251 4.04 16.41 -9.42
N THR A 252 5.05 16.18 -10.26
CA THR A 252 5.54 17.17 -11.21
C THR A 252 5.04 16.78 -12.59
N ILE A 253 4.17 17.61 -13.16
CA ILE A 253 3.50 17.35 -14.44
C ILE A 253 4.39 17.92 -15.56
N GLY A 254 4.66 17.08 -16.56
CA GLY A 254 5.40 17.44 -17.77
C GLY A 254 4.62 18.42 -18.65
N GLY A 255 5.17 18.72 -19.83
CA GLY A 255 4.49 19.55 -20.81
C GLY A 255 3.15 18.95 -21.22
N LEU A 256 2.08 19.71 -21.05
CA LEU A 256 0.73 19.36 -21.50
C LEU A 256 0.42 20.17 -22.76
N ASP A 257 0.45 19.51 -23.91
CA ASP A 257 0.08 20.13 -25.17
C ASP A 257 -1.44 20.29 -25.26
N PHE A 258 -1.88 21.41 -25.83
CA PHE A 258 -3.28 21.66 -26.08
C PHE A 258 -3.51 22.28 -27.45
N SER A 259 -4.65 21.96 -28.05
CA SER A 259 -5.11 22.61 -29.27
C SER A 259 -6.62 22.61 -29.37
N GLY A 260 -7.20 23.60 -30.04
CA GLY A 260 -8.64 23.64 -30.23
C GLY A 260 -9.20 25.00 -30.57
N ARG A 261 -10.51 25.14 -30.51
CA ARG A 261 -11.23 26.37 -30.91
C ARG A 261 -11.47 27.26 -29.70
N ILE A 262 -11.23 28.56 -29.85
CA ILE A 262 -11.60 29.60 -28.89
C ILE A 262 -12.32 30.72 -29.64
N VAL A 263 -13.49 31.15 -29.17
CA VAL A 263 -14.17 32.36 -29.68
C VAL A 263 -13.91 33.52 -28.74
N ALA A 264 -12.81 34.23 -28.96
CA ALA A 264 -12.44 35.39 -28.14
C ALA A 264 -13.41 36.55 -28.41
N ARG A 265 -14.04 37.09 -27.36
CA ARG A 265 -14.83 38.33 -27.49
C ARG A 265 -13.96 39.51 -27.08
N LEU A 266 -13.58 40.32 -28.07
CA LEU A 266 -12.69 41.45 -27.87
C LEU A 266 -13.46 42.63 -27.27
N ASN A 267 -12.93 43.20 -26.18
CA ASN A 267 -13.40 44.47 -25.65
C ASN A 267 -12.46 45.59 -26.14
N SER A 268 -12.93 46.40 -27.08
CA SER A 268 -12.18 47.53 -27.62
C SER A 268 -13.04 48.79 -27.66
N ALA A 269 -12.41 49.96 -27.56
CA ALA A 269 -13.10 51.25 -27.61
C ALA A 269 -13.85 51.52 -28.93
N LEU A 270 -13.56 50.75 -30.00
CA LEU A 270 -14.10 50.93 -31.35
C LEU A 270 -15.15 49.90 -31.73
N VAL A 271 -15.14 48.71 -31.10
CA VAL A 271 -16.05 47.60 -31.39
C VAL A 271 -16.41 46.89 -30.10
N ASN A 272 -17.71 46.91 -29.76
CA ASN A 272 -18.24 46.27 -28.56
C ASN A 272 -18.45 44.77 -28.84
N TRP A 273 -17.62 43.91 -28.26
CA TRP A 273 -17.73 42.43 -28.26
C TRP A 273 -17.76 41.77 -29.64
N LEU A 274 -16.79 42.07 -30.51
CA LEU A 274 -16.59 41.29 -31.74
C LEU A 274 -16.18 39.85 -31.40
N PRO A 275 -16.96 38.81 -31.74
CA PRO A 275 -16.55 37.42 -31.57
C PRO A 275 -15.54 37.05 -32.66
N VAL A 276 -14.37 36.57 -32.23
CA VAL A 276 -13.29 36.15 -33.12
C VAL A 276 -13.02 34.66 -32.88
N PRO A 277 -13.45 33.76 -33.77
CA PRO A 277 -13.08 32.36 -33.69
C PRO A 277 -11.59 32.19 -34.04
N ILE A 278 -10.85 31.49 -33.20
CA ILE A 278 -9.41 31.30 -33.30
C ILE A 278 -9.12 29.83 -33.03
N SER A 279 -8.31 29.20 -33.89
CA SER A 279 -7.70 27.90 -33.59
C SER A 279 -6.45 28.13 -32.75
N ALA A 280 -6.55 27.88 -31.45
CA ALA A 280 -5.45 28.04 -30.51
C ALA A 280 -4.64 26.75 -30.39
N ARG A 281 -3.32 26.89 -30.23
CA ARG A 281 -2.42 25.79 -29.86
C ARG A 281 -1.33 26.29 -28.91
N GLY A 282 -0.85 25.42 -28.03
CA GLY A 282 0.23 25.74 -27.12
C GLY A 282 0.58 24.57 -26.22
N GLN A 283 1.43 24.84 -25.24
CA GLN A 283 1.84 23.87 -24.23
C GLN A 283 1.74 24.53 -22.85
N ILE A 284 1.31 23.78 -21.84
CA ILE A 284 1.32 24.20 -20.45
C ILE A 284 2.48 23.48 -19.74
N THR A 285 3.32 24.21 -19.01
CA THR A 285 4.45 23.65 -18.25
C THR A 285 4.51 24.20 -16.83
N GLY A 286 5.28 23.55 -15.96
CA GLY A 286 5.53 24.02 -14.59
C GLY A 286 4.40 23.74 -13.60
N LEU A 287 3.46 22.86 -13.97
CA LEU A 287 2.40 22.40 -13.08
C LEU A 287 2.95 21.41 -12.04
N THR A 288 2.58 21.63 -10.79
CA THR A 288 2.80 20.69 -9.69
C THR A 288 1.46 20.34 -9.05
N ALA A 289 1.36 19.16 -8.45
CA ALA A 289 0.16 18.68 -7.79
C ALA A 289 0.48 18.11 -6.41
N ASP A 290 -0.33 18.45 -5.42
CA ASP A 290 -0.36 17.77 -4.13
C ASP A 290 -1.22 16.51 -4.27
N LEU A 291 -0.61 15.35 -4.06
CA LEU A 291 -1.25 14.05 -4.17
C LEU A 291 -1.85 13.65 -2.83
N LYS A 292 -3.15 13.32 -2.86
CA LYS A 292 -3.86 12.64 -1.76
C LYS A 292 -4.41 11.34 -2.31
N ILE A 293 -3.73 10.24 -2.02
CA ILE A 293 -4.05 8.93 -2.57
C ILE A 293 -4.79 8.16 -1.47
N SER A 294 -6.03 7.76 -1.75
CA SER A 294 -6.76 6.82 -0.90
C SER A 294 -6.84 5.49 -1.64
N GLU A 295 -6.09 4.51 -1.17
CA GLU A 295 -5.93 3.22 -1.83
C GLU A 295 -6.66 2.14 -1.03
N ASN A 296 -7.66 1.49 -1.62
CA ASN A 296 -8.24 0.29 -1.02
C ASN A 296 -7.18 -0.81 -0.88
N LEU A 297 -7.06 -1.40 0.32
CA LEU A 297 -6.06 -2.44 0.59
C LEU A 297 -6.27 -3.70 -0.27
N GLY A 298 -7.47 -3.87 -0.85
CA GLY A 298 -7.80 -4.93 -1.79
C GLY A 298 -7.09 -4.83 -3.13
N PHE A 299 -6.43 -3.71 -3.46
CA PHE A 299 -5.51 -3.56 -4.61
C PHE A 299 -4.05 -3.90 -4.27
N ILE A 300 -3.74 -4.20 -3.01
CA ILE A 300 -2.43 -4.70 -2.61
C ILE A 300 -2.39 -6.20 -2.84
N HIS A 301 -1.57 -6.61 -3.80
CA HIS A 301 -1.48 -7.99 -4.29
C HIS A 301 -0.09 -8.59 -4.16
N LYS A 302 0.95 -7.76 -4.02
CA LYS A 302 2.34 -8.19 -3.95
C LYS A 302 3.11 -7.36 -2.95
N LEU A 303 3.71 -8.05 -1.97
CA LEU A 303 4.49 -7.44 -0.91
C LEU A 303 5.76 -8.28 -0.66
N PRO A 304 6.93 -7.84 -1.14
CA PRO A 304 8.19 -8.46 -0.72
C PRO A 304 8.40 -8.16 0.77
N VAL A 305 8.68 -9.20 1.55
CA VAL A 305 8.95 -9.06 2.98
C VAL A 305 10.40 -9.45 3.26
N ASN A 306 11.06 -8.60 4.04
CA ASN A 306 12.41 -8.80 4.53
C ASN A 306 12.53 -8.13 5.92
N ASN A 307 11.53 -8.39 6.77
CA ASN A 307 11.24 -7.60 7.96
C ASN A 307 11.01 -8.52 9.17
N PRO A 308 11.21 -8.03 10.40
CA PRO A 308 10.59 -8.63 11.57
C PRO A 308 9.07 -8.70 11.37
N PHE A 309 8.50 -9.87 11.58
CA PHE A 309 7.07 -10.14 11.43
C PHE A 309 6.48 -10.53 12.77
N SER A 310 5.29 -10.03 13.08
CA SER A 310 4.52 -10.41 14.25
C SER A 310 3.04 -10.56 13.91
N LEU A 311 2.46 -11.71 14.25
CA LEU A 311 1.02 -11.93 14.31
C LEU A 311 0.63 -12.21 15.76
N SER A 312 -0.25 -11.38 16.32
CA SER A 312 -0.62 -11.45 17.73
C SER A 312 -2.13 -11.43 17.94
N LEU A 313 -2.56 -11.99 19.06
CA LEU A 313 -3.92 -11.97 19.56
C LEU A 313 -3.88 -11.54 21.03
N GLN A 314 -4.65 -10.51 21.39
CA GLN A 314 -4.68 -9.99 22.76
C GLN A 314 -6.09 -9.59 23.21
N SER A 315 -6.39 -9.80 24.50
CA SER A 315 -7.67 -9.46 25.13
C SER A 315 -7.78 -7.99 25.52
N GLN A 316 -6.67 -7.26 25.51
CA GLN A 316 -6.55 -5.83 25.78
C GLN A 316 -5.42 -5.24 24.92
N SER A 317 -5.21 -3.92 24.98
CA SER A 317 -4.04 -3.32 24.35
C SER A 317 -2.75 -3.88 24.98
N VAL A 318 -1.82 -4.35 24.16
CA VAL A 318 -0.52 -4.91 24.61
C VAL A 318 0.61 -4.25 23.84
N PHE A 319 1.55 -3.63 24.57
CA PHE A 319 2.80 -3.17 24.00
C PHE A 319 3.81 -4.32 24.04
N TRP A 320 3.88 -5.09 22.95
CA TRP A 320 4.80 -6.21 22.86
C TRP A 320 6.28 -5.77 22.88
N PRO A 321 7.20 -6.55 23.46
CA PRO A 321 8.63 -6.24 23.43
C PRO A 321 9.13 -6.04 22.00
N GLY A 322 9.88 -4.95 21.78
CA GLY A 322 10.40 -4.56 20.47
C GLY A 322 9.40 -3.93 19.50
N ALA A 323 8.11 -3.83 19.84
CA ALA A 323 7.12 -3.21 18.98
C ALA A 323 7.25 -1.69 18.92
N THR A 324 6.88 -1.07 17.79
CA THR A 324 6.83 0.41 17.69
C THR A 324 5.57 0.97 18.33
N VAL A 325 4.44 0.26 18.19
CA VAL A 325 3.13 0.66 18.71
C VAL A 325 2.50 -0.45 19.54
N ALA A 326 1.55 -0.09 20.42
CA ALA A 326 0.76 -1.09 21.11
C ALA A 326 -0.21 -1.78 20.14
N ALA A 327 -0.28 -3.11 20.22
CA ALA A 327 -1.25 -3.90 19.49
C ALA A 327 -2.63 -3.75 20.15
N ASN A 328 -3.64 -3.35 19.36
CA ASN A 328 -5.01 -3.19 19.85
C ASN A 328 -5.63 -4.55 20.22
N ARG A 329 -6.65 -4.55 21.09
CA ARG A 329 -7.43 -5.77 21.39
C ARG A 329 -7.91 -6.46 20.09
N GLY A 330 -7.80 -7.79 20.03
CA GLY A 330 -8.14 -8.60 18.87
C GLY A 330 -6.89 -9.16 18.18
N TRP A 331 -7.04 -9.54 16.91
CA TRP A 331 -5.88 -9.93 16.09
C TRP A 331 -5.15 -8.70 15.58
N TRP A 332 -3.82 -8.79 15.51
CA TRP A 332 -2.95 -7.71 15.10
C TRP A 332 -1.74 -8.23 14.33
N LEU A 333 -1.55 -7.74 13.11
CA LEU A 333 -0.38 -8.01 12.27
C LEU A 333 0.56 -6.80 12.29
N ALA A 334 1.84 -7.03 12.55
CA ALA A 334 2.84 -5.97 12.56
C ALA A 334 4.05 -6.34 11.70
N LEU A 335 4.45 -5.41 10.84
CA LEU A 335 5.74 -5.37 10.16
C LEU A 335 6.45 -4.10 10.63
N GLU A 336 7.47 -4.27 11.47
CA GLU A 336 8.10 -3.15 12.19
C GLU A 336 9.01 -2.30 11.30
N ASP A 337 9.66 -2.96 10.34
CA ASP A 337 10.54 -2.31 9.36
C ASP A 337 9.77 -1.74 8.17
N GLY A 338 10.43 -0.82 7.46
CA GLY A 338 9.86 -0.17 6.28
C GLY A 338 9.73 -1.13 5.10
N ILE A 339 8.54 -1.16 4.50
CA ILE A 339 8.22 -1.99 3.35
C ILE A 339 8.28 -1.14 2.08
N ASP A 340 9.01 -1.65 1.09
CA ASP A 340 9.01 -1.10 -0.26
C ASP A 340 7.85 -1.74 -1.06
N ILE A 341 6.89 -0.92 -1.46
CA ILE A 341 5.75 -1.33 -2.30
C ILE A 341 6.06 -1.26 -3.80
N GLY A 342 7.32 -0.96 -4.16
CA GLY A 342 7.75 -0.69 -5.51
C GLY A 342 7.26 0.66 -6.02
N GLN A 343 7.40 0.88 -7.33
CA GLN A 343 6.95 2.12 -7.94
C GLN A 343 5.42 2.24 -7.95
N VAL A 344 4.92 3.43 -7.63
CA VAL A 344 3.49 3.80 -7.68
C VAL A 344 3.09 4.24 -9.09
N THR A 345 3.43 3.42 -10.08
CA THR A 345 3.06 3.66 -11.49
C THR A 345 1.69 3.02 -11.75
N PRO A 346 0.64 3.81 -12.05
CA PRO A 346 -0.67 3.28 -12.42
C PRO A 346 -0.60 2.45 -13.70
N SER A 347 -1.45 1.43 -13.82
CA SER A 347 -1.58 0.62 -15.03
C SER A 347 -2.33 1.35 -16.14
N ASN A 348 -3.24 2.24 -15.75
CA ASN A 348 -4.10 3.03 -16.63
C ASN A 348 -3.72 4.51 -16.54
N THR A 349 -4.17 5.31 -17.51
CA THR A 349 -4.03 6.77 -17.42
C THR A 349 -4.91 7.32 -16.29
N ILE A 350 -4.49 8.45 -15.72
CA ILE A 350 -5.23 9.16 -14.68
C ILE A 350 -6.15 10.17 -15.33
N ASP A 351 -7.44 10.09 -15.01
CA ASP A 351 -8.43 11.06 -15.48
C ASP A 351 -8.22 12.42 -14.82
N ILE A 352 -8.18 13.48 -15.63
CA ILE A 352 -8.18 14.85 -15.15
C ILE A 352 -9.64 15.21 -14.88
N SER A 353 -10.03 15.45 -13.64
CA SER A 353 -11.40 15.84 -13.29
C SER A 353 -11.70 17.32 -13.63
N ASP A 354 -12.99 17.66 -13.70
CA ASP A 354 -13.43 19.03 -13.93
C ASP A 354 -12.94 20.00 -12.84
N ASP A 355 -12.85 19.53 -11.60
CA ASP A 355 -12.34 20.33 -10.48
C ASP A 355 -10.84 20.60 -10.59
N ILE A 356 -10.08 19.72 -11.26
CA ILE A 356 -8.68 19.99 -11.60
C ILE A 356 -8.61 21.07 -12.68
N LEU A 357 -9.42 20.97 -13.74
CA LEU A 357 -9.46 21.98 -14.80
C LEU A 357 -9.81 23.37 -14.25
N LYS A 358 -10.79 23.47 -13.34
CA LYS A 358 -11.17 24.70 -12.64
C LYS A 358 -10.02 25.36 -11.88
N GLN A 359 -9.10 24.57 -11.33
CA GLN A 359 -7.93 25.11 -10.62
C GLN A 359 -6.93 25.76 -11.59
N VAL A 360 -6.84 25.30 -12.84
CA VAL A 360 -5.84 25.75 -13.81
C VAL A 360 -6.31 27.00 -14.59
N VAL A 361 -7.60 27.12 -14.92
CA VAL A 361 -8.13 28.23 -15.74
C VAL A 361 -7.76 29.64 -15.25
N PRO A 362 -7.82 29.97 -13.95
CA PRO A 362 -7.41 31.28 -13.46
C PRO A 362 -5.93 31.58 -13.71
N HIS A 363 -5.06 30.58 -13.55
CA HIS A 363 -3.62 30.71 -13.80
C HIS A 363 -3.30 30.89 -15.29
N ILE A 364 -3.98 30.14 -16.16
CA ILE A 364 -3.91 30.36 -17.62
C ILE A 364 -4.34 31.79 -17.96
N SER A 365 -5.48 32.24 -17.43
CA SER A 365 -6.01 33.57 -17.73
C SER A 365 -5.08 34.70 -17.27
N GLN A 366 -4.48 34.54 -16.09
CA GLN A 366 -3.46 35.48 -15.61
C GLN A 366 -2.23 35.50 -16.51
N TYR A 367 -1.75 34.32 -16.96
CA TYR A 367 -0.62 34.24 -17.89
C TYR A 367 -0.93 34.94 -19.22
N LEU A 368 -2.12 34.69 -19.80
CA LEU A 368 -2.55 35.29 -21.07
C LEU A 368 -2.78 36.81 -20.98
N LYS A 369 -3.15 37.33 -19.81
CA LYS A 369 -3.21 38.78 -19.54
C LYS A 369 -1.81 39.41 -19.54
N ASN A 370 -0.83 38.73 -18.95
CA ASN A 370 0.53 39.25 -18.80
C ASN A 370 1.40 39.04 -20.04
N ASN A 371 1.10 38.02 -20.85
CA ASN A 371 1.85 37.63 -22.04
C ASN A 371 0.94 37.67 -23.29
N PRO A 372 0.55 38.88 -23.75
CA PRO A 372 -0.42 39.00 -24.83
C PRO A 372 0.16 38.48 -26.16
N SER A 373 -0.53 37.53 -26.77
CA SER A 373 -0.18 37.00 -28.09
C SER A 373 -0.41 38.06 -29.18
N TYR A 374 0.37 38.00 -30.26
CA TYR A 374 0.26 38.95 -31.37
C TYR A 374 -0.66 38.41 -32.47
N CYS A 375 -1.70 39.18 -32.81
CA CYS A 375 -2.66 38.88 -33.86
C CYS A 375 -2.95 40.16 -34.69
N PRO A 376 -2.11 40.49 -35.67
CA PRO A 376 -2.29 41.69 -36.47
C PRO A 376 -3.56 41.60 -37.33
N LEU A 377 -4.38 42.66 -37.33
CA LEU A 377 -5.60 42.74 -38.15
C LEU A 377 -6.55 41.53 -38.00
N VAL A 378 -6.56 40.87 -36.84
CA VAL A 378 -7.39 39.68 -36.59
C VAL A 378 -7.02 38.48 -37.49
N SER A 379 -5.83 38.48 -38.10
CA SER A 379 -5.37 37.42 -39.01
C SER A 379 -5.32 36.01 -38.38
N CYS A 380 -5.15 35.94 -37.05
CA CYS A 380 -5.17 34.69 -36.29
C CYS A 380 -6.50 33.93 -36.36
N ALA A 381 -7.60 34.59 -36.76
CA ALA A 381 -8.86 33.90 -37.03
C ALA A 381 -8.75 32.95 -38.24
N ILE A 382 -7.83 33.23 -39.16
CA ILE A 382 -7.59 32.44 -40.38
C ILE A 382 -6.35 31.55 -40.22
N THR A 383 -5.26 32.10 -39.67
CA THR A 383 -3.97 31.39 -39.56
C THR A 383 -3.85 30.53 -38.29
N GLY A 384 -4.81 30.64 -37.37
CA GLY A 384 -4.67 30.14 -36.01
C GLY A 384 -3.74 31.02 -35.15
N LEU A 385 -3.74 30.75 -33.84
CA LEU A 385 -2.94 31.43 -32.84
C LEU A 385 -2.07 30.42 -32.09
N ASN A 386 -0.75 30.58 -32.18
CA ASN A 386 0.17 29.87 -31.32
C ASN A 386 0.37 30.67 -30.03
N ILE A 387 -0.14 30.15 -28.92
CA ILE A 387 -0.01 30.74 -27.58
C ILE A 387 1.41 30.55 -27.05
N GLY A 388 2.14 29.55 -27.54
CA GLY A 388 3.47 29.19 -27.04
C GLY A 388 3.41 28.42 -25.73
N ASN A 389 4.45 28.56 -24.91
CA ASN A 389 4.57 27.88 -23.62
C ASN A 389 3.94 28.71 -22.49
N VAL A 390 2.77 28.28 -22.01
CA VAL A 390 2.12 28.78 -20.81
C VAL A 390 2.85 28.20 -19.59
N ASN A 391 3.87 28.92 -19.13
CA ASN A 391 4.67 28.52 -17.98
C ASN A 391 3.97 28.93 -16.68
N LEU A 392 3.52 27.93 -15.92
CA LEU A 392 2.83 28.09 -14.63
C LEU A 392 3.75 27.77 -13.44
N THR A 393 5.06 27.73 -13.63
CA THR A 393 6.04 27.53 -12.55
C THR A 393 5.83 28.54 -11.42
N GLY A 394 5.77 28.06 -10.17
CA GLY A 394 5.51 28.88 -8.99
C GLY A 394 4.03 29.18 -8.73
N SER A 395 3.12 28.66 -9.57
CA SER A 395 1.68 28.63 -9.25
C SER A 395 1.44 27.70 -8.06
N LYS A 396 0.30 27.90 -7.39
CA LYS A 396 -0.11 27.01 -6.29
C LYS A 396 -0.24 25.57 -6.82
N PRO A 397 0.30 24.56 -6.11
CA PRO A 397 0.10 23.18 -6.49
C PRO A 397 -1.39 22.83 -6.61
N LEU A 398 -1.71 22.04 -7.63
CA LEU A 398 -3.07 21.53 -7.87
C LEU A 398 -3.42 20.52 -6.78
N ASN A 399 -4.62 20.62 -6.20
CA ASN A 399 -5.14 19.54 -5.37
C ASN A 399 -5.64 18.42 -6.28
N PHE A 400 -4.93 17.29 -6.27
CA PHE A 400 -5.19 16.15 -7.14
C PHE A 400 -5.52 14.91 -6.28
N PRO A 401 -6.77 14.76 -5.83
CA PRO A 401 -7.19 13.57 -5.11
C PRO A 401 -7.22 12.38 -6.06
N ILE A 402 -6.65 11.26 -5.62
CA ILE A 402 -6.65 10.01 -6.35
C ILE A 402 -7.26 8.93 -5.48
N GLN A 403 -8.11 8.10 -6.06
CA GLN A 403 -8.74 6.99 -5.39
C GLN A 403 -8.51 5.71 -6.20
N ASP A 404 -8.16 4.64 -5.50
CA ASP A 404 -8.15 3.26 -6.00
C ASP A 404 -7.37 3.09 -7.32
N LEU A 405 -6.04 3.24 -7.24
CA LEU A 405 -5.15 3.06 -8.38
C LEU A 405 -4.65 1.63 -8.48
N LYS A 406 -5.07 0.96 -9.55
CA LYS A 406 -4.41 -0.26 -9.99
C LYS A 406 -2.95 -0.02 -10.39
N LEU A 407 -2.02 -0.36 -9.51
CA LEU A 407 -0.59 -0.19 -9.75
C LEU A 407 -0.04 -1.31 -10.65
N ALA A 408 0.76 -0.95 -11.65
CA ALA A 408 1.35 -1.91 -12.59
C ALA A 408 2.29 -2.92 -11.89
N THR A 409 2.94 -2.46 -10.82
CA THR A 409 3.88 -3.22 -10.00
C THR A 409 3.23 -4.30 -9.13
N GLN A 410 1.91 -4.26 -8.95
CA GLN A 410 1.15 -5.23 -8.14
C GLN A 410 0.83 -6.54 -8.87
N THR A 411 1.21 -6.65 -10.14
CA THR A 411 1.12 -7.92 -10.88
C THR A 411 2.11 -8.95 -10.31
N PHE A 412 1.67 -10.21 -10.21
CA PHE A 412 2.45 -11.33 -9.67
C PHE A 412 2.17 -12.65 -10.41
N ALA A 413 3.13 -13.58 -10.37
CA ALA A 413 2.92 -14.95 -10.85
C ALA A 413 2.33 -15.82 -9.72
N PRO A 414 1.34 -16.70 -9.98
CA PRO A 414 0.79 -17.60 -8.94
C PRO A 414 1.83 -18.54 -8.30
N ASN A 415 1.66 -18.84 -7.01
CA ASN A 415 2.48 -19.83 -6.29
C ASN A 415 1.97 -21.26 -6.50
N CYS A 416 2.02 -21.72 -7.76
CA CYS A 416 1.33 -22.92 -8.21
C CYS A 416 2.00 -23.54 -9.43
N TYR A 417 2.27 -24.84 -9.45
CA TYR A 417 2.65 -25.49 -10.71
C TYR A 417 1.51 -25.46 -11.75
N GLY A 418 1.87 -25.46 -13.03
CA GLY A 418 0.91 -25.55 -14.15
C GLY A 418 0.20 -24.24 -14.46
N ASN A 419 -1.12 -24.28 -14.64
CA ASN A 419 -1.93 -23.13 -15.11
C ASN A 419 -2.91 -22.58 -14.05
N LEU A 420 -2.85 -23.08 -12.81
CA LEU A 420 -3.75 -22.66 -11.74
C LEU A 420 -3.47 -21.22 -11.30
N LYS A 421 -4.51 -20.43 -11.00
CA LYS A 421 -4.34 -19.10 -10.39
C LYS A 421 -4.10 -19.18 -8.89
N PHE A 422 -4.60 -20.25 -8.25
CA PHE A 422 -4.41 -20.53 -6.83
C PHE A 422 -4.41 -22.05 -6.59
N CYS A 423 -3.65 -22.46 -5.58
CA CYS A 423 -3.45 -23.80 -5.04
C CYS A 423 -3.45 -23.60 -3.52
#